data_AF-A0A1C7D7W0-F1
#
_entry.id   AF-A0A1C7D7W0-F1
#
_cell.length_a   1.000
_cell.length_b   1.000
_cell.length_c   1.000
_cell.angle_alpha   90.00
_cell.angle_beta   90.00
_cell.angle_gamma   90.00
#
_symmetry.space_group_name_H-M   'P 1'
#
loop_
_entity.id
_entity.type
_entity.pdbx_description
1 polymer ?
#
loop_
_entity_poly.entity_id
_entity_poly.type
_entity_poly.pdbx_seq_one_letter_code
_entity_poly.pdbx_strand_id
1 'polypeptide(L)'
;MVNIRFSDGGDAGGVGGSGRGEAQACWLCGRPFGKRIQWHHTVPKAKKGRTTVPVHPICHRTIHRNFTNAQLARFGADRARLLEEEAVARFVRWVADKPPDFHAPTR
;
A
#
# COMPACT_ATOMS: atom_id res chain seq x y z
N MET A 1 0.07 -17.62 8.56
CA MET A 1 -0.92 -16.90 7.72
C MET A 1 -1.69 -15.95 8.64
N VAL A 2 -1.33 -14.66 8.73
CA VAL A 2 -2.11 -13.71 9.55
C VAL A 2 -3.35 -13.30 8.76
N ASN A 3 -4.53 -13.83 9.10
CA ASN A 3 -5.80 -13.41 8.52
C ASN A 3 -5.98 -11.91 8.80
N ILE A 4 -5.67 -11.05 7.82
CA ILE A 4 -6.33 -9.75 7.75
C ILE A 4 -7.79 -10.12 7.54
N ARG A 5 -8.61 -10.06 8.60
CA ARG A 5 -10.05 -10.22 8.43
C ARG A 5 -10.49 -9.08 7.53
N PHE A 6 -10.79 -9.43 6.29
CA PHE A 6 -11.52 -8.59 5.36
C PHE A 6 -12.93 -8.46 5.92
N SER A 7 -13.10 -7.64 6.95
CA SER A 7 -14.44 -7.34 7.44
C SER A 7 -15.14 -6.56 6.34
N ASP A 8 -16.10 -7.22 5.69
CA ASP A 8 -17.07 -6.63 4.79
C ASP A 8 -17.92 -5.65 5.61
N GLY A 9 -17.44 -4.42 5.70
CA GLY A 9 -18.11 -3.31 6.37
C GLY A 9 -18.20 -2.19 5.35
N GLY A 10 -19.34 -2.16 4.67
CA GLY A 10 -19.68 -1.13 3.70
C GLY A 10 -20.10 0.15 4.39
N ASP A 11 -19.36 1.21 4.11
CA ASP A 11 -19.84 2.59 4.20
C ASP A 11 -19.37 3.29 2.92
N ALA A 12 -20.20 3.16 1.89
CA ALA A 12 -20.12 3.98 0.68
C ALA A 12 -20.41 5.43 1.08
N GLY A 13 -19.40 6.30 1.01
CA GLY A 13 -19.57 7.70 1.36
C GLY A 13 -18.46 8.59 0.83
N GLY A 14 -18.72 9.24 -0.31
CA GLY A 14 -18.10 10.52 -0.65
C GLY A 14 -17.11 10.50 -1.82
N VAL A 15 -17.63 10.55 -3.04
CA VAL A 15 -16.94 11.20 -4.16
C VAL A 15 -16.94 12.71 -3.92
N GLY A 16 -15.79 13.38 -4.02
CA GLY A 16 -15.76 14.84 -4.07
C GLY A 16 -14.41 15.45 -3.67
N GLY A 17 -13.74 16.12 -4.62
CA GLY A 17 -12.72 17.11 -4.30
C GLY A 17 -11.62 17.32 -5.33
N SER A 18 -11.96 17.89 -6.48
CA SER A 18 -10.99 18.57 -7.36
C SER A 18 -10.54 19.87 -6.69
N GLY A 19 -9.25 20.03 -6.34
CA GLY A 19 -8.74 21.34 -5.93
C GLY A 19 -7.40 21.40 -5.19
N ARG A 20 -6.31 21.44 -5.97
CA ARG A 20 -5.04 22.17 -5.74
C ARG A 20 -4.25 21.91 -4.44
N GLY A 21 -3.43 20.88 -4.56
CA GLY A 21 -2.21 20.57 -3.81
C GLY A 21 -1.94 19.12 -4.16
N GLU A 22 -0.87 18.80 -4.90
CA GLU A 22 -0.64 17.44 -5.41
C GLU A 22 -0.75 16.43 -4.27
N ALA A 23 -1.93 15.83 -4.13
CA ALA A 23 -2.23 14.90 -3.06
C ALA A 23 -1.40 13.68 -3.40
N GLN A 24 -0.26 13.54 -2.72
CA GLN A 24 0.60 12.40 -2.91
C GLN A 24 -0.28 11.14 -2.82
N ALA A 25 -0.21 10.30 -3.85
CA ALA A 25 -0.95 9.05 -3.91
C ALA A 25 -0.05 7.93 -3.37
N CYS A 26 -0.65 6.94 -2.72
CA CYS A 26 0.08 5.76 -2.29
C CYS A 26 0.61 5.00 -3.48
N TRP A 27 1.92 4.76 -3.50
CA TRP A 27 2.60 4.08 -4.59
C TRP A 27 2.06 2.65 -4.84
N LEU A 28 1.57 1.96 -3.80
CA LEU A 28 1.01 0.61 -3.96
C LEU A 28 -0.43 0.64 -4.48
N CYS A 29 -1.35 1.31 -3.77
CA CYS A 29 -2.80 1.23 -4.05
C CYS A 29 -3.37 2.39 -4.86
N GLY A 30 -2.63 3.49 -5.06
CA GLY A 30 -3.05 4.65 -5.83
C GLY A 30 -4.02 5.61 -5.11
N ARG A 31 -4.48 5.28 -3.90
CA ARG A 31 -5.36 6.16 -3.11
C ARG A 31 -4.62 7.40 -2.59
N PRO A 32 -5.31 8.53 -2.43
CA PRO A 32 -4.72 9.71 -1.78
C PRO A 32 -4.36 9.41 -0.32
N PHE A 33 -3.40 10.19 0.22
CA PHE A 33 -3.12 10.18 1.65
C PHE A 33 -4.10 11.05 2.43
N GLY A 34 -4.41 10.61 3.64
CA GLY A 34 -5.02 11.44 4.66
C GLY A 34 -3.94 12.00 5.57
N LYS A 35 -4.02 11.73 6.87
CA LYS A 35 -3.09 12.23 7.88
C LYS A 35 -1.79 11.43 7.99
N ARG A 36 -1.79 10.16 7.56
CA ARG A 36 -0.67 9.22 7.83
C ARG A 36 0.00 8.72 6.56
N ILE A 37 1.31 8.96 6.46
CA ILE A 37 2.18 8.49 5.38
C ILE A 37 3.37 7.73 5.99
N GLN A 38 3.76 6.62 5.38
CA GLN A 38 5.04 5.95 5.65
C GLN A 38 5.88 5.87 4.38
N TRP A 39 7.20 5.78 4.55
CA TRP A 39 8.15 5.72 3.44
C TRP A 39 8.71 4.31 3.32
N HIS A 40 8.39 3.64 2.20
CA HIS A 40 8.88 2.29 1.92
C HIS A 40 10.11 2.35 1.01
N HIS A 41 11.14 1.57 1.34
CA HIS A 41 12.32 1.45 0.48
C HIS A 41 12.05 0.39 -0.59
N THR A 42 11.95 0.78 -1.85
CA THR A 42 11.69 -0.14 -2.97
C THR A 42 12.84 -1.13 -3.19
N VAL A 43 14.05 -0.74 -2.80
CA VAL A 43 15.21 -1.62 -2.69
C VAL A 43 15.66 -1.60 -1.24
N PRO A 44 15.88 -2.75 -0.58
CA PRO A 44 16.36 -2.78 0.80
C PRO A 44 17.67 -1.99 0.97
N LYS A 45 17.83 -1.29 2.10
CA LYS A 45 19.05 -0.52 2.42
C LYS A 45 20.34 -1.34 2.29
N ALA A 46 20.28 -2.64 2.64
CA ALA A 46 21.41 -3.57 2.51
C ALA A 46 21.91 -3.75 1.06
N LYS A 47 21.09 -3.43 0.06
CA LYS A 47 21.46 -3.41 -1.37
C LYS A 47 21.69 -2.00 -1.90
N LYS A 48 22.01 -1.04 -1.02
CA LYS A 48 22.19 0.40 -1.32
C LYS A 48 20.94 1.08 -1.89
N GLY A 49 19.75 0.55 -1.60
CA GLY A 49 18.50 1.19 -1.99
C GLY A 49 18.32 2.54 -1.31
N ARG A 50 18.24 3.61 -2.11
CA ARG A 50 18.03 5.00 -1.66
C ARG A 50 16.65 5.53 -2.02
N THR A 51 15.94 4.84 -2.92
CA THR A 51 14.61 5.24 -3.38
C THR A 51 13.58 4.83 -2.34
N THR A 52 12.90 5.83 -1.80
CA THR A 52 11.71 5.62 -0.97
C THR A 52 10.47 6.08 -1.73
N VAL A 53 9.37 5.37 -1.51
CA VAL A 53 8.07 5.69 -2.06
C VAL A 53 7.06 5.86 -0.93
N PRO A 54 6.12 6.83 -1.06
CA PRO A 54 5.13 7.04 -0.03
C PRO A 54 4.07 5.92 -0.11
N VAL A 55 3.74 5.33 1.03
CA VAL A 55 2.73 4.27 1.16
C VAL A 55 1.91 4.44 2.44
N HIS A 56 0.68 3.92 2.46
CA HIS A 56 -0.11 3.88 3.69
C HIS A 56 0.50 2.87 4.67
N PRO A 57 0.34 3.04 6.00
CA PRO A 57 0.77 2.04 6.99
C PRO A 57 0.24 0.63 6.72
N ILE A 58 -1.00 0.50 6.24
CA ILE A 58 -1.58 -0.80 5.87
C ILE A 58 -0.91 -1.39 4.62
N CYS A 59 -0.66 -0.58 3.59
CA CYS A 59 0.03 -1.00 2.37
C CYS A 59 1.47 -1.45 2.68
N HIS A 60 2.16 -0.72 3.56
CA HIS A 60 3.51 -1.06 3.98
C HIS A 60 3.57 -2.43 4.67
N ARG A 61 2.63 -2.70 5.60
CA ARG A 61 2.50 -4.03 6.24
C ARG A 61 2.20 -5.12 5.23
N THR A 62 1.32 -4.87 4.25
CA THR A 62 1.00 -5.84 3.20
C THR A 62 2.25 -6.21 2.37
N ILE A 63 3.09 -5.24 2.01
CA ILE A 63 4.33 -5.51 1.27
C ILE A 63 5.24 -6.45 2.06
N HIS A 64 5.55 -6.10 3.31
CA HIS A 64 6.45 -6.91 4.15
C HIS A 64 5.89 -8.27 4.57
N ARG A 65 4.56 -8.45 4.49
CA ARG A 65 3.93 -9.74 4.76
C ARG A 65 3.98 -10.70 3.56
N ASN A 66 3.95 -10.18 2.33
CA ASN A 66 3.92 -11.01 1.13
C ASN A 66 5.29 -11.19 0.49
N PHE A 67 6.24 -10.29 0.74
CA PHE A 67 7.56 -10.34 0.12
C PHE A 67 8.69 -10.35 1.13
N THR A 68 9.69 -11.18 0.84
CA THR A 68 10.98 -11.15 1.53
C THR A 68 11.85 -10.00 1.00
N ASN A 69 12.85 -9.58 1.78
CA ASN A 69 13.83 -8.59 1.34
C ASN A 69 14.56 -9.01 0.04
N ALA A 70 14.77 -10.31 -0.15
CA ALA A 70 15.41 -10.83 -1.36
C ALA A 70 14.53 -10.68 -2.61
N GLN A 71 13.22 -10.93 -2.49
CA GLN A 71 12.26 -10.69 -3.57
C GLN A 71 12.15 -9.19 -3.89
N LEU A 72 12.00 -8.34 -2.86
CA LEU A 72 11.94 -6.88 -3.04
C LEU A 72 13.21 -6.33 -3.68
N ALA A 73 14.40 -6.85 -3.33
CA ALA A 73 15.64 -6.45 -3.98
C ALA A 73 15.69 -6.79 -5.48
N ARG A 74 14.97 -7.82 -5.94
CA ARG A 74 14.87 -8.20 -7.36
C ARG A 74 13.86 -7.33 -8.10
N PHE A 75 12.73 -7.03 -7.48
CA PHE A 75 11.66 -6.21 -8.09
C PHE A 75 12.02 -4.72 -8.12
N GLY A 76 12.75 -4.24 -7.12
CA GLY A 76 13.11 -2.83 -7.00
C GLY A 76 11.89 -1.92 -7.01
N ALA A 77 11.94 -0.87 -7.84
CA ALA A 77 10.84 0.10 -7.98
C ALA A 77 9.73 -0.35 -8.94
N ASP A 78 9.72 -1.61 -9.38
CA ASP A 78 8.68 -2.13 -10.27
C ASP A 78 7.42 -2.52 -9.49
N ARG A 79 6.46 -1.58 -9.44
CA ARG A 79 5.15 -1.80 -8.82
C ARG A 79 4.38 -2.94 -9.48
N ALA A 80 4.50 -3.10 -10.80
CA ALA A 80 3.68 -4.07 -11.54
C ALA A 80 4.00 -5.50 -11.07
N ARG A 81 5.27 -5.80 -10.80
CA ARG A 81 5.70 -7.08 -10.22
C ARG A 81 5.06 -7.38 -8.87
N LEU A 82 4.86 -6.38 -8.03
CA LEU A 82 4.18 -6.60 -6.75
C LEU A 82 2.69 -6.90 -6.94
N LEU A 83 2.07 -6.38 -8.00
CA LEU A 83 0.68 -6.61 -8.32
C LEU A 83 0.44 -7.93 -9.07
N GLU A 84 1.49 -8.60 -9.54
CA GLU A 84 1.41 -9.97 -10.10
C GLU A 84 1.08 -11.00 -9.00
N GLU A 85 1.44 -10.73 -7.73
CA GLU A 85 1.07 -11.60 -6.61
C GLU A 85 -0.42 -11.48 -6.27
N GLU A 86 -1.14 -12.61 -6.37
CA GLU A 86 -2.59 -12.64 -6.19
C GLU A 86 -3.03 -12.05 -4.84
N ALA A 87 -2.32 -12.36 -3.75
CA ALA A 87 -2.63 -11.85 -2.42
C ALA A 87 -2.55 -10.32 -2.34
N VAL A 88 -1.60 -9.71 -3.06
CA VAL A 88 -1.41 -8.26 -3.11
C VAL A 88 -2.43 -7.62 -4.05
N ALA A 89 -2.67 -8.21 -5.22
CA ALA A 89 -3.69 -7.74 -6.16
C ALA A 89 -5.09 -7.70 -5.51
N ARG A 90 -5.47 -8.78 -4.80
CA ARG A 90 -6.73 -8.86 -4.06
C ARG A 90 -6.82 -7.80 -2.97
N PHE A 91 -5.74 -7.60 -2.22
CA PHE A 91 -5.68 -6.54 -1.22
C PHE A 91 -5.86 -5.14 -1.83
N VAL A 92 -5.17 -4.84 -2.93
CA VAL A 92 -5.26 -3.53 -3.60
C VAL A 92 -6.67 -3.27 -4.12
N ARG A 93 -7.34 -4.28 -4.67
CA ARG A 93 -8.74 -4.18 -5.09
C ARG A 93 -9.67 -3.88 -3.92
N TRP A 94 -9.51 -4.60 -2.82
CA TRP A 94 -10.35 -4.44 -1.62
C TRP A 94 -10.12 -3.12 -0.87
N VAL A 95 -8.90 -2.57 -0.90
CA VAL A 95 -8.60 -1.32 -0.19
C VAL A 95 -9.00 -0.08 -1.00
N ALA A 96 -9.23 -0.21 -2.31
CA ALA A 96 -9.45 0.90 -3.23
C ALA A 96 -10.67 1.76 -2.88
N ASP A 97 -11.72 1.16 -2.34
CA ASP A 97 -12.97 1.84 -1.95
C ASP A 97 -12.97 2.36 -0.50
N LYS A 98 -11.94 2.05 0.30
CA LYS A 98 -11.89 2.44 1.71
C LYS A 98 -11.39 3.89 1.89
N PRO A 99 -11.72 4.57 2.99
CA PRO A 99 -11.22 5.92 3.29
C PRO A 99 -9.68 6.01 3.36
N PRO A 100 -9.06 7.16 3.06
CA PRO A 100 -7.60 7.33 2.99
C PRO A 100 -6.86 6.99 4.29
N ASP A 101 -7.49 7.26 5.45
CA ASP A 101 -6.96 6.96 6.79
C ASP A 101 -7.41 5.60 7.35
N PHE A 102 -8.02 4.75 6.52
CA PHE A 102 -8.50 3.43 6.93
C PHE A 102 -7.37 2.57 7.51
N HIS A 103 -7.63 1.99 8.69
CA HIS A 103 -6.74 1.08 9.37
C HIS A 103 -7.42 -0.26 9.61
N ALA A 104 -6.88 -1.33 9.04
CA ALA A 104 -7.27 -2.68 9.43
C ALA A 104 -6.46 -3.12 10.66
N PRO A 105 -7.12 -3.57 11.74
CA PRO A 105 -6.43 -4.19 12.86
C PRO A 105 -5.78 -5.50 12.41
N THR A 106 -4.50 -5.67 12.74
CA THR A 106 -3.75 -6.92 12.52
C THR A 106 -3.72 -7.68 13.85
N ARG A 107 -4.35 -8.87 13.93
CA ARG A 107 -4.26 -9.79 15.08
C ARG A 107 -3.26 -10.90 14.78
#